data_AF-A0A7R9JFR6-F1
#
_entry.id   AF-A0A7R9JFR6-F1
#
_cell.length_a   1.000
_cell.length_b   1.000
_cell.length_c   1.000
_cell.angle_alpha   90.00
_cell.angle_beta   90.00
_cell.angle_gamma   90.00
#
_symmetry.space_group_name_H-M   'P 1'
#
loop_
_entity.id
_entity.type
_entity.pdbx_description
1 polymer ?
#
loop_
_entity_poly.entity_id
_entity_poly.type
_entity_poly.pdbx_seq_one_letter_code
_entity_poly.pdbx_strand_id
1 'polypeptide(L)'
;MRLSTSRYITNLIAQFLLLLIDILINSFAEFARKESVVLLVLYIIQVVCLIFAVIVLVLSFFSTYAFQAGLVELLYDRFGLTLFISVVYLLLTIALNIWTLTSRWDKPLQSTAEELLKHFLDGISPLPLSKLIQVSMDVPNVDLKFIKLLQEHIKSVTDNEESSLLNLGTCGLHVVLGSLRTGVESVDWDISSLLCHIYYLFTDSPARRALFTHLTECASFPLKFCCVRWLEFAKCFQTALQIWNHVVKFLKEAKLPKTKSVETLKSAACDPFLKCKLAFFKTIADECQPFLQRFRTSKPMSPYLFEAVEKLLRYLI
;
A
#
# COMPACT_ATOMS: atom_id res chain seq x y z
N MET A 1 -14.51 22.40 -37.56
CA MET A 1 -13.95 23.31 -36.53
C MET A 1 -12.65 23.89 -37.09
N ARG A 2 -12.51 25.22 -37.24
CA ARG A 2 -11.34 25.82 -37.90
C ARG A 2 -10.07 25.70 -37.03
N LEU A 3 -8.95 25.27 -37.62
CA LEU A 3 -7.62 25.33 -37.01
C LEU A 3 -7.15 26.79 -37.00
N SER A 4 -7.19 27.46 -35.84
CA SER A 4 -6.52 28.76 -35.69
C SER A 4 -5.03 28.54 -35.41
N THR A 5 -4.19 29.50 -35.74
CA THR A 5 -2.75 29.48 -35.45
C THR A 5 -2.48 29.18 -33.97
N SER A 6 -3.28 29.77 -33.08
CA SER A 6 -3.21 29.50 -31.64
C SER A 6 -3.48 28.02 -31.29
N ARG A 7 -4.51 27.39 -31.87
CA ARG A 7 -4.81 25.97 -31.63
C ARG A 7 -3.75 25.04 -32.19
N TYR A 8 -3.20 25.37 -33.36
CA TYR A 8 -2.11 24.60 -33.96
C TYR A 8 -0.87 24.63 -33.06
N ILE A 9 -0.49 25.81 -32.56
CA ILE A 9 0.64 25.95 -31.62
C ILE A 9 0.39 25.14 -30.35
N THR A 10 -0.81 25.19 -29.78
CA THR A 10 -1.16 24.40 -28.58
C THR A 10 -1.02 22.90 -28.84
N ASN A 11 -1.55 22.39 -29.96
CA ASN A 11 -1.43 20.98 -30.33
C ASN A 11 0.03 20.56 -30.54
N LEU A 12 0.83 21.43 -31.16
CA LEU A 12 2.25 21.19 -31.40
C LEU A 12 3.04 21.14 -30.09
N ILE A 13 2.79 22.07 -29.16
CA ILE A 13 3.39 22.07 -27.83
C ILE A 13 3.00 20.79 -27.07
N ALA A 14 1.73 20.40 -27.10
CA ALA A 14 1.26 19.17 -26.47
C ALA A 14 1.97 17.93 -27.03
N GLN A 15 2.15 17.85 -28.37
CA GLN A 15 2.90 16.77 -29.02
C GLN A 15 4.35 16.71 -28.54
N PHE A 16 5.06 17.85 -28.51
CA PHE A 16 6.44 17.88 -28.04
C PHE A 16 6.56 17.49 -26.57
N LEU A 17 5.62 17.90 -25.72
CA LEU A 17 5.62 17.49 -24.31
C LEU A 17 5.40 15.98 -24.13
N LEU A 18 4.47 15.38 -24.89
CA LEU A 18 4.22 13.95 -24.83
C LEU A 18 5.44 13.13 -25.30
N LEU A 19 6.10 13.57 -26.37
CA LEU A 19 7.33 12.95 -26.87
C LEU A 19 8.52 13.16 -25.90
N LEU A 20 8.59 14.31 -25.23
CA LEU A 20 9.62 14.55 -24.21
C LEU A 20 9.47 13.57 -23.04
N ILE A 21 8.24 13.30 -22.60
CA ILE A 21 7.98 12.31 -21.53
C ILE A 21 8.48 10.92 -21.96
N ASP A 22 8.21 10.51 -23.20
CA ASP A 22 8.71 9.25 -23.73
C ASP A 22 10.25 9.16 -23.72
N ILE A 23 10.93 10.20 -24.22
CA ILE A 23 12.40 10.27 -24.22
C ILE A 23 12.95 10.19 -22.80
N LEU A 24 12.33 10.90 -21.85
CA LEU A 24 12.74 10.87 -20.45
C LEU A 24 12.56 9.47 -19.85
N ILE A 25 11.43 8.79 -20.10
CA ILE A 25 11.21 7.45 -19.56
C ILE A 25 12.21 6.45 -20.18
N ASN A 26 12.42 6.49 -21.49
CA ASN A 26 13.43 5.65 -22.16
C ASN A 26 14.85 5.89 -21.62
N SER A 27 15.18 7.14 -21.25
CA SER A 27 16.51 7.50 -20.75
C SER A 27 16.71 7.19 -19.26
N PHE A 28 15.65 7.33 -18.45
CA PHE A 28 15.76 7.29 -16.99
C PHE A 28 15.09 6.08 -16.32
N ALA A 29 14.29 5.28 -17.03
CA ALA A 29 13.65 4.08 -16.48
C ALA A 29 14.67 3.11 -15.88
N GLU A 30 15.90 3.11 -16.41
CA GLU A 30 16.98 2.27 -15.93
C GLU A 30 17.44 2.61 -14.50
N PHE A 31 17.29 3.85 -14.05
CA PHE A 31 17.59 4.21 -12.66
C PHE A 31 16.54 3.67 -11.68
N ALA A 32 15.31 3.45 -12.14
CA ALA A 32 14.22 2.84 -11.37
C ALA A 32 14.28 1.29 -11.37
N ARG A 33 15.31 0.69 -11.97
CA ARG A 33 15.47 -0.76 -12.14
C ARG A 33 15.34 -1.58 -10.85
N LYS A 34 15.71 -1.02 -9.70
CA LYS A 34 15.70 -1.73 -8.41
C LYS A 34 14.29 -2.01 -7.88
N GLU A 35 13.31 -1.19 -8.24
CA GLU A 35 11.94 -1.32 -7.75
C GLU A 35 11.00 -1.60 -8.91
N SER A 36 10.64 -2.88 -9.08
CA SER A 36 9.81 -3.34 -10.21
C SER A 36 8.46 -2.62 -10.28
N VAL A 37 7.88 -2.24 -9.13
CA VAL A 37 6.62 -1.46 -9.05
C VAL A 37 6.79 -0.08 -9.69
N VAL A 38 7.90 0.62 -9.39
CA VAL A 38 8.17 1.96 -9.93
C VAL A 38 8.38 1.87 -11.44
N LEU A 39 9.13 0.85 -11.89
CA LEU A 39 9.36 0.59 -13.31
C LEU A 39 8.04 0.32 -14.07
N LEU A 40 7.14 -0.48 -13.49
CA LEU A 40 5.80 -0.74 -14.04
C LEU A 40 5.00 0.55 -14.21
N VAL A 41 4.97 1.41 -13.19
CA VAL A 41 4.24 2.70 -13.25
C VAL A 41 4.81 3.60 -14.35
N LEU A 42 6.14 3.69 -14.48
CA LEU A 42 6.78 4.47 -15.54
C LEU A 42 6.39 3.98 -16.94
N TYR A 43 6.39 2.66 -17.17
CA TYR A 43 5.97 2.10 -18.46
C TYR A 43 4.49 2.33 -18.77
N ILE A 44 3.61 2.30 -17.76
CA ILE A 44 2.19 2.65 -17.96
C ILE A 44 2.06 4.12 -18.38
N ILE A 45 2.76 5.04 -17.71
CA ILE A 45 2.75 6.47 -18.05
C ILE A 45 3.24 6.67 -19.48
N GLN A 46 4.34 6.03 -19.88
CA GLN A 46 4.89 6.10 -21.23
C GLN A 46 3.87 5.68 -22.30
N VAL A 47 3.26 4.50 -22.13
CA VAL A 47 2.29 3.96 -23.09
C VAL A 47 1.07 4.88 -23.21
N VAL A 48 0.57 5.39 -22.09
CA VAL A 48 -0.55 6.34 -22.09
C VAL A 48 -0.17 7.62 -22.85
N CYS A 49 1.00 8.20 -22.59
CA CYS A 49 1.48 9.39 -23.30
C CYS A 49 1.62 9.17 -24.81
N LEU A 50 2.16 8.01 -25.25
CA LEU A 50 2.27 7.67 -26.66
C LEU A 50 0.91 7.47 -27.34
N ILE A 51 -0.05 6.85 -26.66
CA ILE A 51 -1.43 6.74 -27.16
C ILE A 51 -2.04 8.13 -27.35
N PHE A 52 -1.89 9.02 -26.36
CA PHE A 52 -2.35 10.41 -26.49
C PHE A 52 -1.65 11.15 -27.62
N ALA A 53 -0.36 10.93 -27.85
CA ALA A 53 0.38 11.54 -28.96
C ALA A 53 -0.20 11.08 -30.32
N VAL A 54 -0.48 9.79 -30.49
CA VAL A 54 -1.13 9.29 -31.72
C VAL A 54 -2.53 9.87 -31.89
N ILE A 55 -3.32 9.94 -30.81
CA ILE A 55 -4.67 10.52 -30.85
C ILE A 55 -4.64 11.99 -31.26
N VAL A 56 -3.77 12.81 -30.66
CA VAL A 56 -3.65 14.24 -30.99
C VAL A 56 -3.21 14.42 -32.44
N LEU A 57 -2.35 13.54 -32.97
CA LEU A 57 -1.93 13.55 -34.37
C LEU A 57 -3.10 13.27 -35.31
N VAL A 58 -3.89 12.22 -35.04
CA VAL A 58 -5.06 11.85 -35.85
C VAL A 58 -6.15 12.92 -35.78
N LEU A 59 -6.47 13.43 -34.59
CA LEU A 59 -7.45 14.52 -34.41
C LEU A 59 -7.03 15.78 -35.17
N SER A 60 -5.72 16.05 -35.24
CA SER A 60 -5.20 17.18 -36.02
C SER A 60 -5.54 17.05 -37.51
N PHE A 61 -5.53 15.83 -38.08
CA PHE A 61 -5.95 15.61 -39.47
C PHE A 61 -7.43 15.90 -39.71
N PHE A 62 -8.32 15.45 -38.82
CA PHE A 62 -9.77 15.72 -38.94
C PHE A 62 -10.12 17.21 -38.90
N SER A 63 -9.28 18.00 -38.25
CA SER A 63 -9.46 19.44 -38.16
C SER A 63 -8.93 20.24 -39.36
N THR A 64 -8.31 19.59 -40.35
CA THR A 64 -7.83 20.25 -41.58
C THR A 64 -8.92 20.46 -42.63
N TYR A 65 -8.70 21.46 -43.49
CA TYR A 65 -9.60 21.75 -44.62
C TYR A 65 -9.63 20.62 -45.65
N ALA A 66 -8.48 19.97 -45.92
CA ALA A 66 -8.41 18.85 -46.85
C ALA A 66 -9.33 17.70 -46.41
N PHE A 67 -9.36 17.39 -45.10
CA PHE A 67 -10.26 16.38 -44.55
C PHE A 67 -11.73 16.81 -44.65
N GLN A 68 -12.03 18.07 -44.29
CA GLN A 68 -13.40 18.62 -44.37
C GLN A 68 -13.93 18.72 -45.81
N ALA A 69 -13.05 18.83 -46.81
CA ALA A 69 -13.38 18.83 -48.23
C ALA A 69 -13.46 17.41 -48.85
N GLY A 70 -13.28 16.35 -48.05
CA GLY A 70 -13.32 14.97 -48.52
C GLY A 70 -12.05 14.46 -49.20
N LEU A 71 -10.96 15.23 -49.19
CA LEU A 71 -9.66 14.88 -49.80
C LEU A 71 -8.81 14.02 -48.86
N VAL A 72 -9.37 12.90 -48.41
CA VAL A 72 -8.72 11.99 -47.44
C VAL A 72 -7.49 11.30 -48.05
N GLU A 73 -7.56 10.94 -49.33
CA GLU A 73 -6.47 10.29 -50.07
C GLU A 73 -5.20 11.16 -50.08
N LEU A 74 -5.35 12.47 -50.32
CA LEU A 74 -4.24 13.44 -50.29
C LEU A 74 -3.56 13.54 -48.91
N LEU A 75 -4.34 13.40 -47.83
CA LEU A 75 -3.79 13.39 -46.47
C LEU A 75 -3.04 12.09 -46.19
N TYR A 76 -3.57 10.97 -46.66
CA TYR A 76 -2.93 9.67 -46.50
C TYR A 76 -1.62 9.58 -47.29
N ASP A 77 -1.59 10.04 -48.53
CA ASP A 77 -0.37 10.05 -49.36
C ASP A 77 0.75 10.88 -48.73
N ARG A 78 0.40 11.95 -48.01
CA ARG A 78 1.38 12.84 -47.39
C ARG A 78 1.81 12.43 -45.99
N PHE A 79 0.90 11.88 -45.18
CA PHE A 79 1.13 11.63 -43.75
C PHE A 79 1.00 10.16 -43.34
N GLY A 80 0.64 9.26 -44.26
CA GLY A 80 0.46 7.83 -43.99
C GLY A 80 1.71 7.18 -43.39
N LEU A 81 2.89 7.55 -43.88
CA LEU A 81 4.16 7.08 -43.31
C LEU A 81 4.34 7.50 -41.84
N THR A 82 3.93 8.71 -41.47
CA THR A 82 4.05 9.20 -40.08
C THR A 82 3.12 8.42 -39.16
N LEU A 83 1.88 8.15 -39.59
CA LEU A 83 0.93 7.33 -38.85
C LEU A 83 1.44 5.91 -38.68
N PHE A 84 1.96 5.31 -39.76
CA PHE A 84 2.52 3.97 -39.74
C PHE A 84 3.69 3.87 -38.76
N ILE A 85 4.67 4.78 -38.84
CA ILE A 85 5.81 4.82 -37.93
C ILE A 85 5.35 4.97 -36.48
N SER A 86 4.36 5.84 -36.22
CA SER A 86 3.86 6.07 -34.85
C SER A 86 3.20 4.84 -34.25
N VAL A 87 2.41 4.10 -35.04
CA VAL A 87 1.76 2.85 -34.61
C VAL A 87 2.79 1.75 -34.38
N VAL A 88 3.75 1.58 -35.31
CA VAL A 88 4.83 0.59 -35.17
C VAL A 88 5.67 0.89 -33.93
N TYR A 89 6.01 2.16 -33.71
CA TYR A 89 6.74 2.59 -32.52
C TYR A 89 5.99 2.25 -31.23
N LEU A 90 4.70 2.55 -31.14
CA LEU A 90 3.87 2.22 -29.97
C LEU A 90 3.86 0.70 -29.70
N LEU A 91 3.70 -0.12 -30.73
CA LEU A 91 3.70 -1.58 -30.60
C LEU A 91 5.05 -2.12 -30.11
N LEU A 92 6.15 -1.60 -30.67
CA LEU A 92 7.50 -1.98 -30.25
C LEU A 92 7.79 -1.57 -28.81
N THR A 93 7.37 -0.37 -28.39
CA THR A 93 7.51 0.10 -27.00
C THR A 93 6.71 -0.78 -26.04
N ILE A 94 5.46 -1.13 -26.38
CA ILE A 94 4.66 -2.06 -25.56
C ILE A 94 5.34 -3.43 -25.45
N ALA A 95 5.81 -3.98 -26.57
CA ALA A 95 6.49 -5.28 -26.58
C ALA A 95 7.76 -5.27 -25.72
N LEU A 96 8.58 -4.22 -25.83
CA LEU A 96 9.80 -4.06 -25.04
C LEU A 96 9.50 -3.91 -23.54
N ASN A 97 8.46 -3.13 -23.19
CA ASN A 97 8.04 -2.96 -21.81
C ASN A 97 7.52 -4.27 -21.20
N ILE A 98 6.73 -5.05 -21.95
CA ILE A 98 6.28 -6.39 -21.53
C ILE A 98 7.48 -7.30 -21.33
N TRP A 99 8.39 -7.39 -22.30
CA TRP A 99 9.58 -8.24 -22.17
C TRP A 99 10.40 -7.86 -20.95
N THR A 100 10.69 -6.57 -20.78
CA THR A 100 11.51 -6.07 -19.66
C THR A 100 10.86 -6.38 -18.30
N LEU A 101 9.54 -6.23 -18.19
CA LEU A 101 8.81 -6.58 -16.97
C LEU A 101 8.80 -8.08 -16.73
N THR A 102 8.47 -8.90 -17.73
CA THR A 102 8.40 -10.37 -17.58
C THR A 102 9.76 -10.97 -17.22
N SER A 103 10.85 -10.52 -17.84
CA SER A 103 12.19 -11.02 -17.51
C SER A 103 12.67 -10.66 -16.10
N ARG A 104 12.06 -9.67 -15.45
CA ARG A 104 12.42 -9.22 -14.11
C ARG A 104 11.42 -9.65 -13.06
N TRP A 105 10.19 -9.85 -13.47
CA TRP A 105 9.06 -10.11 -12.59
C TRP A 105 8.50 -11.50 -12.84
N ASP A 106 9.37 -12.50 -12.68
CA ASP A 106 9.10 -13.89 -13.07
C ASP A 106 7.77 -14.42 -12.48
N LYS A 107 7.38 -13.96 -11.28
CA LYS A 107 6.03 -14.16 -10.70
C LYS A 107 5.67 -13.07 -9.67
N PRO A 108 4.84 -12.07 -10.00
CA PRO A 108 4.59 -10.96 -9.08
C PRO A 108 3.75 -11.24 -7.85
N LEU A 109 2.92 -12.28 -7.93
CA LEU A 109 1.76 -12.43 -7.05
C LEU A 109 1.60 -13.85 -6.51
N GLN A 110 2.59 -14.73 -6.72
CA GLN A 110 2.52 -16.08 -6.16
C GLN A 110 3.36 -16.10 -4.87
N SER A 111 2.66 -15.91 -3.76
CA SER A 111 3.02 -16.50 -2.47
C SER A 111 2.00 -17.61 -2.25
N THR A 112 2.07 -18.65 -3.08
CA THR A 112 1.17 -19.80 -2.93
C THR A 112 1.64 -20.67 -1.77
N ALA A 113 0.73 -21.47 -1.22
CA ALA A 113 1.06 -22.40 -0.16
C ALA A 113 2.12 -23.42 -0.62
N GLU A 114 2.09 -23.79 -1.91
CA GLU A 114 3.03 -24.69 -2.57
C GLU A 114 4.44 -24.08 -2.65
N GLU A 115 4.56 -22.81 -3.04
CA GLU A 115 5.86 -22.12 -3.08
C GLU A 115 6.40 -21.87 -1.67
N LEU A 116 5.53 -21.55 -0.71
CA LEU A 116 5.90 -21.44 0.70
C LEU A 116 6.42 -22.78 1.24
N LEU A 117 5.76 -23.89 0.90
CA LEU A 117 6.21 -25.24 1.28
C LEU A 117 7.59 -25.53 0.73
N LYS A 118 7.81 -25.29 -0.58
CA LYS A 118 9.10 -25.50 -1.23
C LYS A 118 10.22 -24.73 -0.51
N HIS A 119 10.04 -23.42 -0.34
CA HIS A 119 11.06 -22.58 0.29
C HIS A 119 11.29 -22.91 1.77
N PHE A 120 10.23 -23.31 2.49
CA PHE A 120 10.36 -23.77 3.86
C PHE A 120 11.21 -25.04 3.95
N LEU A 121 10.90 -26.05 3.14
CA LEU A 121 11.66 -27.32 3.09
C LEU A 121 13.12 -27.08 2.70
N ASP A 122 13.38 -26.21 1.70
CA ASP A 122 14.74 -25.81 1.32
C ASP A 122 15.48 -25.18 2.52
N GLY A 123 14.81 -24.30 3.26
CA GLY A 123 15.37 -23.60 4.42
C GLY A 123 15.64 -24.49 5.64
N ILE A 124 14.84 -25.54 5.84
CA ILE A 124 15.03 -26.51 6.93
C ILE A 124 15.71 -27.80 6.48
N SER A 125 16.23 -27.86 5.26
CA SER A 125 16.95 -29.02 4.71
C SER A 125 18.03 -29.65 5.62
N PRO A 126 18.79 -28.91 6.46
CA PRO A 126 19.73 -29.54 7.38
C PRO A 126 19.08 -30.18 8.62
N LEU A 127 17.78 -29.95 8.86
CA LEU A 127 17.06 -30.42 10.03
C LEU A 127 16.26 -31.68 9.71
N PRO A 128 16.26 -32.69 10.60
CA PRO A 128 15.46 -33.90 10.39
C PRO A 128 13.96 -33.59 10.53
N LEU A 129 13.22 -33.76 9.43
CA LEU A 129 11.76 -33.56 9.39
C LEU A 129 11.00 -34.41 10.42
N SER A 130 11.51 -35.59 10.75
CA SER A 130 10.91 -36.48 11.77
C SER A 130 10.96 -35.92 13.20
N LYS A 131 11.78 -34.89 13.45
CA LYS A 131 11.85 -34.20 14.75
C LYS A 131 11.13 -32.85 14.74
N LEU A 132 10.43 -32.51 13.65
CA LEU A 132 9.65 -31.29 13.59
C LEU A 132 8.37 -31.45 14.42
N ILE A 133 8.29 -30.72 15.53
CA ILE A 133 7.18 -30.84 16.49
C ILE A 133 6.01 -29.95 16.09
N GLN A 134 6.28 -28.71 15.68
CA GLN A 134 5.26 -27.69 15.48
C GLN A 134 5.75 -26.57 14.57
N VAL A 135 4.83 -26.00 13.78
CA VAL A 135 5.04 -24.76 13.02
C VAL A 135 3.91 -23.80 13.36
N SER A 136 4.25 -22.59 13.83
CA SER A 136 3.28 -21.53 14.17
C SER A 136 3.28 -20.49 13.06
N MET A 137 2.09 -20.05 12.65
CA MET A 137 1.91 -19.03 11.62
C MET A 137 0.72 -18.11 11.91
N ASP A 138 0.63 -17.06 11.12
CA ASP A 138 -0.48 -16.13 11.14
C ASP A 138 -1.75 -16.76 10.51
N VAL A 139 -2.82 -15.97 10.45
CA VAL A 139 -4.16 -16.38 10.02
C VAL A 139 -4.42 -16.42 8.49
N PRO A 140 -3.58 -15.91 7.56
CA PRO A 140 -3.90 -15.99 6.13
C PRO A 140 -4.26 -17.40 5.62
N ASN A 141 -5.21 -17.50 4.70
CA ASN A 141 -5.63 -18.80 4.13
C ASN A 141 -4.48 -19.57 3.47
N VAL A 142 -3.50 -18.85 2.93
CA VAL A 142 -2.27 -19.43 2.35
C VAL A 142 -1.49 -20.20 3.41
N ASP A 143 -1.33 -19.62 4.60
CA ASP A 143 -0.60 -20.19 5.72
C ASP A 143 -1.30 -21.46 6.23
N LEU A 144 -2.64 -21.41 6.34
CA LEU A 144 -3.45 -22.57 6.71
C LEU A 144 -3.33 -23.71 5.69
N LYS A 145 -3.31 -23.39 4.39
CA LYS A 145 -3.12 -24.37 3.32
C LYS A 145 -1.69 -24.94 3.36
N PHE A 146 -0.69 -24.12 3.62
CA PHE A 146 0.70 -24.57 3.78
C PHE A 146 0.84 -25.61 4.89
N ILE A 147 0.21 -25.40 6.06
CA ILE A 147 0.32 -26.36 7.18
C ILE A 147 -0.23 -27.72 6.77
N LYS A 148 -1.35 -27.75 6.06
CA LYS A 148 -1.93 -28.99 5.54
C LYS A 148 -0.98 -29.69 4.57
N LEU A 149 -0.43 -28.96 3.60
CA LEU A 149 0.54 -29.49 2.65
C LEU A 149 1.82 -30.00 3.34
N LEU A 150 2.31 -29.30 4.36
CA LEU A 150 3.46 -29.71 5.15
C LEU A 150 3.18 -30.99 5.94
N GLN A 151 2.00 -31.10 6.56
CA GLN A 151 1.57 -32.32 7.26
C GLN A 151 1.48 -33.52 6.31
N GLU A 152 0.91 -33.34 5.12
CA GLU A 152 0.85 -34.36 4.07
C GLU A 152 2.26 -34.79 3.63
N HIS A 153 3.16 -33.82 3.42
CA HIS A 153 4.54 -34.09 3.04
C HIS A 153 5.30 -34.89 4.12
N ILE A 154 5.18 -34.51 5.41
CA ILE A 154 5.83 -35.22 6.52
C ILE A 154 5.35 -36.67 6.61
N LYS A 155 4.03 -36.90 6.45
CA LYS A 155 3.47 -38.25 6.43
C LYS A 155 4.05 -39.08 5.28
N SER A 156 4.14 -38.50 4.08
CA SER A 156 4.71 -39.21 2.92
C SER A 156 6.20 -39.55 3.05
N VAL A 157 6.98 -38.74 3.77
CA VAL A 157 8.44 -38.92 3.89
C VAL A 157 8.81 -39.81 5.07
N THR A 158 8.01 -39.80 6.15
CA THR A 158 8.32 -40.55 7.38
C THR A 158 7.72 -41.96 7.42
N ASP A 159 6.86 -42.32 6.46
CA ASP A 159 6.17 -43.61 6.36
C ASP A 159 5.48 -44.03 7.67
N ASN A 160 5.07 -43.01 8.45
CA ASN A 160 4.44 -43.14 9.76
C ASN A 160 3.23 -42.22 9.81
N GLU A 161 2.03 -42.80 9.78
CA GLU A 161 0.78 -42.05 9.84
C GLU A 161 0.60 -41.27 11.16
N GLU A 162 1.31 -41.65 12.22
CA GLU A 162 1.28 -40.99 13.53
C GLU A 162 2.17 -39.73 13.59
N SER A 163 3.09 -39.55 12.63
CA SER A 163 3.93 -38.35 12.51
C SER A 163 3.07 -37.14 12.14
N SER A 164 2.49 -36.50 13.15
CA SER A 164 1.64 -35.33 12.99
C SER A 164 2.23 -34.12 13.71
N LEU A 165 2.22 -32.97 13.03
CA LEU A 165 2.57 -31.70 13.65
C LEU A 165 1.55 -31.38 14.75
N LEU A 166 2.04 -30.96 15.91
CA LEU A 166 1.20 -30.44 16.98
C LEU A 166 0.47 -29.19 16.49
N ASN A 167 -0.85 -29.30 16.32
CA ASN A 167 -1.66 -28.18 15.87
C ASN A 167 -2.09 -27.32 17.07
N LEU A 168 -1.37 -26.21 17.28
CA LEU A 168 -1.71 -25.20 18.28
C LEU A 168 -2.67 -24.13 17.75
N GLY A 169 -3.15 -24.28 16.52
CA GLY A 169 -3.95 -23.27 15.83
C GLY A 169 -3.12 -22.10 15.30
N THR A 170 -3.81 -20.99 15.04
CA THR A 170 -3.20 -19.74 14.56
C THR A 170 -2.58 -18.94 15.71
N CYS A 171 -1.77 -17.94 15.36
CA CYS A 171 -1.15 -17.03 16.32
C CYS A 171 -2.17 -16.42 17.31
N GLY A 172 -2.04 -16.79 18.60
CA GLY A 172 -2.92 -16.29 19.66
C GLY A 172 -2.87 -14.77 19.86
N LEU A 173 -1.72 -14.13 19.59
CA LEU A 173 -1.63 -12.67 19.58
C LEU A 173 -2.55 -12.07 18.50
N HIS A 174 -2.61 -12.70 17.32
CA HIS A 174 -3.45 -12.20 16.23
C HIS A 174 -4.94 -12.26 16.59
N VAL A 175 -5.37 -13.28 17.32
CA VAL A 175 -6.76 -13.40 17.81
C VAL A 175 -7.11 -12.26 18.77
N VAL A 176 -6.26 -11.99 19.77
CA VAL A 176 -6.48 -10.89 20.74
C VAL A 176 -6.45 -9.53 20.04
N LEU A 177 -5.54 -9.31 19.11
CA LEU A 177 -5.47 -8.04 18.36
C LEU A 177 -6.67 -7.87 17.43
N GLY A 178 -7.13 -8.98 16.83
CA GLY A 178 -8.33 -9.02 15.99
C GLY A 178 -9.58 -8.67 16.78
N SER A 179 -9.76 -9.21 17.99
CA SER A 179 -10.92 -8.90 18.83
C SER A 179 -10.94 -7.44 19.28
N LEU A 180 -9.78 -6.87 19.63
CA LEU A 180 -9.67 -5.44 19.96
C LEU A 180 -10.05 -4.55 18.78
N ARG A 181 -9.55 -4.87 17.58
CA ARG A 181 -9.94 -4.14 16.35
C ARG A 181 -11.45 -4.18 16.17
N THR A 182 -12.06 -5.36 16.25
CA THR A 182 -13.52 -5.53 16.12
C THR A 182 -14.27 -4.72 17.17
N GLY A 183 -13.79 -4.68 18.43
CA GLY A 183 -14.39 -3.89 19.50
C GLY A 183 -14.29 -2.37 19.29
N VAL A 184 -13.25 -1.89 18.59
CA VAL A 184 -13.12 -0.46 18.24
C VAL A 184 -14.01 -0.11 17.07
N GLU A 185 -14.10 -0.99 16.07
CA GLU A 185 -14.96 -0.80 14.91
C GLU A 185 -16.45 -0.84 15.29
N SER A 186 -16.83 -1.51 16.38
CA SER A 186 -18.24 -1.61 16.82
C SER A 186 -18.79 -0.33 17.47
N VAL A 187 -17.94 0.56 18.00
CA VAL A 187 -18.40 1.79 18.67
C VAL A 187 -18.56 2.98 17.71
N ASP A 188 -18.18 2.82 16.43
CA ASP A 188 -18.33 3.82 15.36
C ASP A 188 -17.80 5.23 15.70
N TRP A 189 -16.66 5.29 16.41
CA TRP A 189 -16.02 6.55 16.80
C TRP A 189 -14.95 7.03 15.81
N ASP A 190 -14.74 6.30 14.71
CA ASP A 190 -13.78 6.63 13.65
C ASP A 190 -12.34 6.91 14.12
N ILE A 191 -11.95 6.37 15.28
CA ILE A 191 -10.65 6.69 15.89
C ILE A 191 -9.47 6.17 15.05
N SER A 192 -9.62 5.00 14.42
CA SER A 192 -8.62 4.48 13.47
C SER A 192 -8.41 5.45 12.30
N SER A 193 -9.51 6.00 11.77
CA SER A 193 -9.47 7.00 10.69
C SER A 193 -8.81 8.28 11.16
N LEU A 194 -9.18 8.78 12.34
CA LEU A 194 -8.58 9.95 12.96
C LEU A 194 -7.04 9.83 13.04
N LEU A 195 -6.52 8.75 13.65
CA LEU A 195 -5.09 8.56 13.84
C LEU A 195 -4.31 8.51 12.52
N CYS A 196 -4.87 7.84 11.51
CA CYS A 196 -4.30 7.83 10.15
C CYS A 196 -4.23 9.24 9.55
N HIS A 197 -5.32 10.01 9.64
CA HIS A 197 -5.37 11.35 9.04
C HIS A 197 -4.51 12.37 9.80
N ILE A 198 -4.35 12.25 11.12
CA ILE A 198 -3.36 13.07 11.86
C ILE A 198 -1.96 12.76 11.32
N TYR A 199 -1.60 11.49 11.13
CA TYR A 199 -0.32 11.12 10.54
C TYR A 199 -0.15 11.70 9.12
N TYR A 200 -1.09 11.44 8.22
CA TYR A 200 -1.06 11.94 6.83
C TYR A 200 -1.06 13.46 6.72
N LEU A 201 -1.51 14.17 7.75
CA LEU A 201 -1.35 15.62 7.79
C LEU A 201 0.12 16.01 7.78
N PHE A 202 1.07 15.22 8.28
CA PHE A 202 2.47 15.62 8.37
C PHE A 202 3.44 14.76 7.54
N THR A 203 2.98 13.59 7.10
CA THR A 203 3.76 12.67 6.25
C THR A 203 4.21 13.37 4.96
N ASP A 204 5.48 13.16 4.61
CA ASP A 204 6.12 13.66 3.38
C ASP A 204 6.01 15.18 3.15
N SER A 205 5.81 15.97 4.21
CA SER A 205 5.73 17.43 4.11
C SER A 205 6.61 18.15 5.16
N PRO A 206 7.92 18.30 4.89
CA PRO A 206 8.83 19.02 5.78
C PRO A 206 8.39 20.47 6.04
N ALA A 207 7.92 21.16 5.00
CA ALA A 207 7.43 22.54 5.10
C ALA A 207 6.25 22.66 6.07
N ARG A 208 5.30 21.72 6.02
CA ARG A 208 4.14 21.71 6.91
C ARG A 208 4.53 21.37 8.35
N ARG A 209 5.49 20.47 8.55
CA ARG A 209 6.06 20.18 9.87
C ARG A 209 6.75 21.40 10.47
N ALA A 210 7.56 22.10 9.68
CA ALA A 210 8.21 23.35 10.12
C ALA A 210 7.18 24.42 10.49
N LEU A 211 6.15 24.60 9.66
CA LEU A 211 5.07 25.55 9.94
C LEU A 211 4.27 25.17 11.20
N PHE A 212 3.99 23.89 11.41
CA PHE A 212 3.33 23.40 12.62
C PHE A 212 4.15 23.72 13.87
N THR A 213 5.45 23.42 13.87
CA THR A 213 6.34 23.74 14.99
C THR A 213 6.38 25.24 15.25
N HIS A 214 6.46 26.06 14.21
CA HIS A 214 6.47 27.52 14.33
C HIS A 214 5.16 28.07 14.92
N LEU A 215 3.99 27.60 14.45
CA LEU A 215 2.70 28.13 14.90
C LEU A 215 2.28 27.61 16.28
N THR A 216 2.62 26.36 16.59
CA THR A 216 2.09 25.66 17.78
C THR A 216 3.10 25.49 18.89
N GLU A 217 4.37 25.81 18.62
CA GLU A 217 5.53 25.57 19.50
C GLU A 217 5.74 24.09 19.86
N CYS A 218 5.04 23.17 19.17
CA CYS A 218 5.13 21.74 19.40
C CYS A 218 6.10 21.09 18.40
N ALA A 219 7.13 20.41 18.91
CA ALA A 219 8.07 19.63 18.11
C ALA A 219 7.72 18.13 18.04
N SER A 220 6.61 17.72 18.65
CA SER A 220 6.13 16.33 18.63
C SER A 220 5.21 16.10 17.45
N PHE A 221 5.32 14.92 16.83
CA PHE A 221 4.58 14.55 15.63
C PHE A 221 3.85 13.22 15.83
N PRO A 222 2.73 13.00 15.12
CA PRO A 222 1.99 11.74 15.20
C PRO A 222 2.83 10.55 14.72
N LEU A 223 2.53 9.39 15.28
CA LEU A 223 3.10 8.12 14.86
C LEU A 223 2.20 7.45 13.81
N LYS A 224 2.80 6.62 12.95
CA LYS A 224 2.06 5.86 11.94
C LYS A 224 1.17 4.82 12.62
N PHE A 225 -0.13 4.94 12.43
CA PHE A 225 -1.12 3.96 12.88
C PHE A 225 -1.29 2.82 11.86
N CYS A 226 -1.49 1.58 12.33
CA CYS A 226 -1.70 0.39 11.48
C CYS A 226 -2.87 -0.45 12.00
N CYS A 227 -4.06 -0.32 11.40
CA CYS A 227 -5.27 -0.99 11.89
C CYS A 227 -5.17 -2.53 12.10
N VAL A 228 -4.15 -3.19 11.54
CA VAL A 228 -3.90 -4.64 11.68
C VAL A 228 -2.97 -4.97 12.85
N ARG A 229 -2.05 -4.08 13.25
CA ARG A 229 -0.99 -4.37 14.24
C ARG A 229 -1.17 -3.55 15.51
N TRP A 230 -2.14 -3.94 16.34
CA TRP A 230 -2.51 -3.25 17.60
C TRP A 230 -1.43 -3.14 18.69
N LEU A 231 -0.34 -3.85 18.47
CA LEU A 231 0.86 -4.01 19.28
C LEU A 231 1.67 -2.74 19.59
N GLU A 232 1.46 -1.64 18.86
CA GLU A 232 2.27 -0.40 18.98
C GLU A 232 1.42 0.85 19.25
N PHE A 233 0.11 0.71 19.52
CA PHE A 233 -0.81 1.84 19.54
C PHE A 233 -0.95 2.60 20.84
N ALA A 234 -0.61 2.04 22.00
CA ALA A 234 -0.61 2.81 23.25
C ALA A 234 0.19 4.13 23.09
N LYS A 235 1.34 4.05 22.41
CA LYS A 235 2.16 5.22 22.04
C LYS A 235 1.46 6.12 21.01
N CYS A 236 0.79 5.56 20.00
CA CYS A 236 0.05 6.35 19.01
C CYS A 236 -1.10 7.15 19.65
N PHE A 237 -1.90 6.51 20.52
CA PHE A 237 -2.95 7.18 21.29
C PHE A 237 -2.39 8.23 22.23
N GLN A 238 -1.33 7.90 22.98
CA GLN A 238 -0.66 8.85 23.88
C GLN A 238 -0.14 10.08 23.11
N THR A 239 0.59 9.87 22.02
CA THR A 239 1.10 10.97 21.19
C THR A 239 -0.05 11.79 20.61
N ALA A 240 -1.11 11.15 20.09
CA ALA A 240 -2.28 11.85 19.57
C ALA A 240 -2.96 12.72 20.63
N LEU A 241 -3.13 12.20 21.85
CA LEU A 241 -3.66 12.97 22.99
C LEU A 241 -2.81 14.20 23.32
N GLN A 242 -1.49 14.03 23.36
CA GLN A 242 -0.54 15.09 23.67
C GLN A 242 -0.57 16.20 22.61
N ILE A 243 -0.59 15.84 21.33
CA ILE A 243 -0.51 16.83 20.24
C ILE A 243 -1.88 17.38 19.82
N TRP A 244 -3.00 16.80 20.26
CA TRP A 244 -4.33 17.13 19.72
C TRP A 244 -4.66 18.63 19.79
N ASN A 245 -4.37 19.29 20.91
CA ASN A 245 -4.61 20.73 21.04
C ASN A 245 -3.79 21.55 20.03
N HIS A 246 -2.53 21.17 19.83
CA HIS A 246 -1.64 21.82 18.86
C HIS A 246 -2.15 21.58 17.43
N VAL A 247 -2.63 20.37 17.13
CA VAL A 247 -3.26 20.06 15.83
C VAL A 247 -4.50 20.93 15.60
N VAL A 248 -5.37 21.08 16.60
CA VAL A 248 -6.56 21.95 16.49
C VAL A 248 -6.16 23.42 16.26
N LYS A 249 -5.14 23.92 16.98
CA LYS A 249 -4.59 25.27 16.75
C LYS A 249 -4.09 25.42 15.31
N PHE A 250 -3.30 24.46 14.85
CA PHE A 250 -2.76 24.44 13.49
C PHE A 250 -3.83 24.43 12.40
N LEU A 251 -4.90 23.64 12.57
CA LEU A 251 -6.02 23.57 11.63
C LEU A 251 -6.80 24.89 11.52
N LYS A 252 -6.74 25.74 12.54
CA LYS A 252 -7.39 27.06 12.57
C LYS A 252 -6.51 28.16 11.96
N GLU A 253 -5.21 28.15 12.28
CA GLU A 253 -4.28 29.24 11.91
C GLU A 253 -3.60 29.02 10.55
N ALA A 254 -3.35 27.77 10.16
CA ALA A 254 -2.63 27.47 8.93
C ALA A 254 -3.55 27.49 7.70
N LYS A 255 -3.06 28.06 6.59
CA LYS A 255 -3.69 27.95 5.27
C LYS A 255 -3.42 26.57 4.68
N LEU A 256 -4.30 25.62 4.96
CA LEU A 256 -4.20 24.23 4.50
C LEU A 256 -5.04 23.99 3.23
N PRO A 257 -4.57 23.12 2.31
CA PRO A 257 -5.36 22.71 1.15
C PRO A 257 -6.62 21.95 1.58
N LYS A 258 -7.68 22.01 0.79
CA LYS A 258 -8.87 21.18 0.98
C LYS A 258 -8.55 19.75 0.56
N THR A 259 -8.27 18.90 1.54
CA THR A 259 -8.04 17.47 1.34
C THR A 259 -8.92 16.70 2.31
N LYS A 260 -9.20 15.43 1.99
CA LYS A 260 -9.95 14.52 2.86
C LYS A 260 -9.39 14.52 4.29
N SER A 261 -8.06 14.46 4.45
CA SER A 261 -7.41 14.50 5.76
C SER A 261 -7.74 15.77 6.55
N VAL A 262 -7.65 16.95 5.93
CA VAL A 262 -7.93 18.22 6.60
C VAL A 262 -9.40 18.33 6.99
N GLU A 263 -10.32 17.86 6.13
CA GLU A 263 -11.76 17.87 6.40
C GLU A 263 -12.14 16.91 7.52
N THR A 264 -11.63 15.68 7.50
CA THR A 264 -11.82 14.70 8.59
C THR A 264 -11.33 15.25 9.92
N LEU A 265 -10.16 15.87 9.96
CA LEU A 265 -9.61 16.44 11.19
C LEU A 265 -10.38 17.67 11.68
N LYS A 266 -10.88 18.51 10.78
CA LYS A 266 -11.76 19.64 11.14
C LYS A 266 -13.09 19.15 11.72
N SER A 267 -13.68 18.10 11.14
CA SER A 267 -14.88 17.47 11.69
C SER A 267 -14.62 16.91 13.08
N ALA A 268 -13.52 16.17 13.26
CA ALA A 268 -13.11 15.63 14.56
C ALA A 268 -12.82 16.72 15.60
N ALA A 269 -12.33 17.89 15.19
CA ALA A 269 -12.12 19.04 16.08
C ALA A 269 -13.41 19.64 16.63
N CYS A 270 -14.57 19.34 16.03
CA CYS A 270 -15.88 19.71 16.54
C CYS A 270 -16.42 18.74 17.61
N ASP A 271 -15.81 17.56 17.79
CA ASP A 271 -16.23 16.59 18.80
C ASP A 271 -15.65 16.96 20.18
N PRO A 272 -16.48 17.41 21.15
CA PRO A 272 -16.00 17.80 22.47
C PRO A 272 -15.47 16.61 23.28
N PHE A 273 -15.85 15.37 22.93
CA PHE A 273 -15.46 14.17 23.65
C PHE A 273 -14.25 13.45 23.03
N LEU A 274 -13.66 13.98 21.96
CA LEU A 274 -12.62 13.27 21.23
C LEU A 274 -11.42 12.89 22.11
N LYS A 275 -10.99 13.79 22.99
CA LYS A 275 -9.92 13.48 23.94
C LYS A 275 -10.31 12.37 24.92
N CYS A 276 -11.56 12.35 25.38
CA CYS A 276 -12.07 11.28 26.24
C CYS A 276 -12.09 9.95 25.48
N LYS A 277 -12.51 9.93 24.22
CA LYS A 277 -12.49 8.74 23.35
C LYS A 277 -11.06 8.21 23.13
N LEU A 278 -10.12 9.10 22.84
CA LEU A 278 -8.70 8.74 22.69
C LEU A 278 -8.09 8.23 24.01
N ALA A 279 -8.44 8.84 25.15
CA ALA A 279 -7.99 8.41 26.47
C ALA A 279 -8.55 7.04 26.85
N PHE A 280 -9.84 6.79 26.56
CA PHE A 280 -10.48 5.50 26.77
C PHE A 280 -9.75 4.39 26.00
N PHE A 281 -9.52 4.56 24.70
CA PHE A 281 -8.79 3.58 23.92
C PHE A 281 -7.32 3.45 24.32
N LYS A 282 -6.70 4.52 24.80
CA LYS A 282 -5.38 4.44 25.40
C LYS A 282 -5.38 3.51 26.61
N THR A 283 -6.34 3.65 27.53
CA THR A 283 -6.43 2.79 28.71
C THR A 283 -6.54 1.32 28.31
N ILE A 284 -7.42 0.99 27.36
CA ILE A 284 -7.53 -0.39 26.83
C ILE A 284 -6.19 -0.86 26.24
N ALA A 285 -5.55 -0.02 25.43
CA ALA A 285 -4.26 -0.37 24.83
C ALA A 285 -3.15 -0.58 25.87
N ASP A 286 -3.14 0.21 26.95
CA ASP A 286 -2.20 0.06 28.06
C ASP A 286 -2.44 -1.24 28.83
N GLU A 287 -3.70 -1.64 29.07
CA GLU A 287 -4.04 -2.92 29.73
C GLU A 287 -3.63 -4.13 28.88
N CYS A 288 -3.71 -4.02 27.55
CA CYS A 288 -3.24 -5.07 26.66
C CYS A 288 -1.71 -5.13 26.56
N GLN A 289 -0.99 -4.05 26.84
CA GLN A 289 0.45 -3.95 26.59
C GLN A 289 1.30 -5.01 27.34
N PRO A 290 1.07 -5.31 28.64
CA PRO A 290 1.79 -6.36 29.36
C PRO A 290 1.59 -7.74 28.76
N PHE A 291 0.36 -8.07 28.34
CA PHE A 291 0.07 -9.33 27.65
C PHE A 291 0.92 -9.41 26.37
N LEU A 292 0.90 -8.37 25.54
CA LEU A 292 1.61 -8.35 24.28
C LEU A 292 3.14 -8.41 24.42
N GLN A 293 3.69 -7.82 25.49
CA GLN A 293 5.12 -7.92 25.80
C GLN A 293 5.50 -9.32 26.28
N ARG A 294 4.65 -9.95 27.09
CA ARG A 294 4.86 -11.30 27.61
C ARG A 294 4.96 -12.37 26.51
N PHE A 295 4.13 -12.27 25.48
CA PHE A 295 4.10 -13.25 24.37
C PHE A 295 5.01 -12.90 23.19
N ARG A 296 5.68 -11.74 23.19
CA ARG A 296 6.69 -11.37 22.20
C ARG A 296 8.09 -11.77 22.66
N THR A 297 8.32 -13.08 22.72
CA THR A 297 9.61 -13.65 23.10
C THR A 297 9.85 -14.96 22.36
N SER A 298 11.12 -15.36 22.24
CA SER A 298 11.51 -16.67 21.71
C SER A 298 11.30 -17.82 22.71
N LYS A 299 10.86 -17.52 23.94
CA LYS A 299 10.56 -18.54 24.95
C LYS A 299 9.27 -19.30 24.60
N PRO A 300 9.11 -20.57 25.01
CA PRO A 300 7.91 -21.35 24.76
C PRO A 300 6.73 -20.86 25.63
N MET A 301 6.03 -19.82 25.14
CA MET A 301 4.97 -19.17 25.90
C MET A 301 3.58 -19.77 25.69
N SER A 302 3.40 -20.64 24.69
CA SER A 302 2.09 -21.22 24.34
C SER A 302 1.32 -21.82 25.53
N PRO A 303 1.95 -22.56 26.47
CA PRO A 303 1.22 -23.13 27.62
C PRO A 303 0.56 -22.08 28.52
N TYR A 304 1.09 -20.86 28.55
CA TYR A 304 0.59 -19.78 29.40
C TYR A 304 -0.48 -18.91 28.72
N LEU A 305 -0.78 -19.18 27.44
CA LEU A 305 -1.68 -18.33 26.65
C LEU A 305 -3.09 -18.30 27.23
N PHE A 306 -3.63 -19.46 27.60
CA PHE A 306 -4.98 -19.58 28.17
C PHE A 306 -5.16 -18.72 29.42
N GLU A 307 -4.31 -18.94 30.43
CA GLU A 307 -4.36 -18.20 31.70
C GLU A 307 -4.16 -16.69 31.48
N ALA A 308 -3.25 -16.31 30.57
CA ALA A 308 -2.98 -14.90 30.32
C ALA A 308 -4.13 -14.20 29.58
N VAL A 309 -4.82 -14.88 28.66
CA VAL A 309 -6.03 -14.35 28.01
C VAL A 309 -7.16 -14.24 29.02
N GLU A 310 -7.38 -15.25 29.87
CA GLU A 310 -8.38 -15.18 30.94
C GLU A 310 -8.14 -13.98 31.87
N LYS A 311 -6.90 -13.79 32.30
CA LYS A 311 -6.52 -12.63 33.12
C LYS A 311 -6.76 -11.31 32.40
N LEU A 312 -6.43 -11.22 31.11
CA LEU A 312 -6.67 -10.02 30.30
C LEU A 312 -8.17 -9.71 30.21
N LEU A 313 -9.01 -10.72 29.99
CA LEU A 313 -10.47 -10.55 29.92
C LEU A 313 -11.03 -10.02 31.24
N ARG A 314 -10.54 -10.50 32.39
CA ARG A 314 -10.95 -10.01 33.72
C ARG A 314 -10.55 -8.56 34.00
N TYR A 315 -9.56 -8.02 33.30
CA TYR A 315 -9.21 -6.59 33.42
C TYR A 315 -10.06 -5.70 32.51
N LEU A 316 -10.59 -6.25 31.42
CA LEU A 316 -11.36 -5.50 30.42
C LEU A 316 -12.88 -5.54 30.66
N ILE A 317 -13.38 -6.51 31.44
CA ILE A 317 -14.79 -6.74 31.78
C ILE A 317 -14.98 -6.48 33.28
#